data_AF-A0A011RR93-F1
#
_entry.id   AF-A0A011RR93-F1
#
_cell.length_a   1.000
_cell.length_b   1.000
_cell.length_c   1.000
_cell.angle_alpha   90.00
_cell.angle_beta   90.00
_cell.angle_gamma   90.00
#
_symmetry.space_group_name_H-M   'P 1'
#
loop_
_entity.id
_entity.type
_entity.pdbx_description
1 polymer ?
#
loop_
_entity_poly.entity_id
_entity_poly.type
_entity_poly.pdbx_seq_one_letter_code
_entity_poly.pdbx_strand_id
1 'polypeptide(L)'
;MMNQYDEYQKHMRYKYDSYAFMLLLVLVFANFALTFFTDFQWADPVGLEYLMLCFIAVAYSVLMYVYRGAYFTKRQNGKLYAGLFFSVGLLNLYTSFSPSSPAIIDDGKLTFNVVMPFAGLLFILISLSYVVKLLSEKRKDQQMDDSKD
;
A
#
# COMPACT_ATOMS: atom_id res chain seq x y z
N MET A 1 0.80 -4.47 29.14
CA MET A 1 2.19 -4.25 28.66
C MET A 1 2.14 -3.95 27.18
N MET A 2 2.66 -2.79 26.79
CA MET A 2 2.51 -2.23 25.44
C MET A 2 3.23 -3.12 24.41
N ASN A 3 2.50 -3.53 23.38
CA ASN A 3 2.96 -4.40 22.31
C ASN A 3 3.93 -3.61 21.41
N GLN A 4 5.18 -3.44 21.86
CA GLN A 4 6.15 -2.57 21.21
C GLN A 4 6.87 -3.28 20.06
N TYR A 5 7.04 -2.56 18.96
CA TYR A 5 7.93 -2.92 17.87
C TYR A 5 9.37 -3.02 18.39
N ASP A 6 10.11 -4.02 17.92
CA ASP A 6 11.55 -4.12 18.24
C ASP A 6 12.37 -3.07 17.46
N GLU A 7 13.64 -2.90 17.83
CA GLU A 7 14.53 -1.90 17.22
C GLU A 7 14.73 -2.12 15.72
N TYR A 8 14.72 -3.37 15.25
CA TYR A 8 14.79 -3.69 13.83
C TYR A 8 13.53 -3.23 13.09
N GLN A 9 12.35 -3.50 13.65
CA GLN A 9 11.07 -3.07 13.07
C GLN A 9 10.97 -1.53 13.04
N LYS A 10 11.41 -0.83 14.09
CA LYS A 10 11.48 0.64 14.11
C LYS A 10 12.42 1.18 13.03
N HIS A 11 13.63 0.62 12.94
CA HIS A 11 14.62 1.05 11.95
C HIS A 11 14.13 0.86 10.52
N MET A 12 13.54 -0.30 10.21
CA MET A 12 12.99 -0.57 8.88
C MET A 12 11.85 0.39 8.55
N ARG A 13 10.96 0.67 9.50
CA ARG A 13 9.86 1.62 9.28
C ARG A 13 10.37 3.02 8.94
N TYR A 14 11.29 3.53 9.74
CA TYR A 14 11.93 4.83 9.49
C TYR A 14 12.62 4.90 8.12
N LYS A 15 13.35 3.84 7.73
CA LYS A 15 14.02 3.76 6.44
C LYS A 15 13.05 3.85 5.27
N TYR A 16 11.99 3.04 5.27
CA TYR A 16 11.03 3.05 4.16
C TYR A 16 10.07 4.24 4.20
N ASP A 17 9.82 4.84 5.36
CA ASP A 17 9.12 6.12 5.46
C ASP A 17 9.93 7.25 4.83
N SER A 18 11.25 7.25 5.03
CA SER A 18 12.13 8.23 4.40
C SER A 18 12.06 8.12 2.87
N TYR A 19 12.06 6.90 2.33
CA TYR A 19 11.89 6.66 0.90
C TYR A 19 10.47 7.01 0.41
N ALA A 20 9.43 6.68 1.17
CA ALA A 20 8.04 7.03 0.85
C ALA A 20 7.84 8.55 0.83
N PHE A 21 8.46 9.26 1.77
CA PHE A 21 8.44 10.72 1.81
C PHE A 21 9.16 11.33 0.60
N MET A 22 10.33 10.81 0.24
CA MET A 22 11.03 11.26 -0.97
C MET A 22 10.22 10.98 -2.24
N LEU A 23 9.58 9.81 -2.32
CA LEU A 23 8.65 9.47 -3.40
C LEU A 23 7.47 10.45 -3.46
N LEU A 24 6.87 10.77 -2.31
CA LEU A 24 5.77 11.72 -2.23
C LEU A 24 6.20 13.11 -2.70
N LEU A 25 7.37 13.60 -2.29
CA LEU A 25 7.90 14.89 -2.74
C LEU A 25 8.06 14.93 -4.26
N VAL A 26 8.63 13.87 -4.85
CA VAL A 26 8.79 13.78 -6.31
C VAL A 26 7.42 13.78 -7.00
N LEU A 27 6.47 13.01 -6.48
CA LEU A 27 5.11 12.93 -7.05
C LEU A 27 4.37 14.27 -6.95
N VAL A 28 4.42 14.94 -5.80
CA VAL A 28 3.80 16.25 -5.60
C VAL A 28 4.44 17.30 -6.51
N PHE A 29 5.77 17.28 -6.64
CA PHE A 29 6.47 18.19 -7.55
C PHE A 29 6.10 17.93 -9.02
N ALA A 30 6.00 16.66 -9.42
CA ALA A 30 5.56 16.28 -10.76
C ALA A 30 4.10 16.71 -11.02
N ASN A 31 3.20 16.53 -10.05
CA ASN A 31 1.81 16.98 -10.16
C ASN A 31 1.73 18.51 -10.28
N PHE A 32 2.47 19.21 -9.43
CA PHE A 32 2.57 20.67 -9.49
C PHE A 32 3.08 21.14 -10.85
N ALA A 33 4.16 20.55 -11.38
CA ALA A 33 4.68 20.89 -12.70
C ALA A 33 3.65 20.62 -13.80
N LEU A 34 2.95 19.48 -13.75
CA LEU A 34 1.90 19.13 -14.70
C LEU A 34 0.80 20.19 -14.71
N THR A 35 0.26 20.53 -13.54
CA THR A 35 -0.77 21.57 -13.41
C THR A 35 -0.23 22.93 -13.86
N PHE A 36 0.99 23.31 -13.47
CA PHE A 36 1.57 24.62 -13.79
C PHE A 36 1.83 24.82 -15.28
N PHE A 37 2.28 23.78 -16.00
CA PHE A 37 2.62 23.89 -17.42
C PHE A 37 1.47 23.59 -18.37
N THR A 38 0.45 22.84 -17.92
CA THR A 38 -0.62 22.35 -18.81
C THR A 38 -2.04 22.66 -18.35
N ASP A 39 -2.21 23.28 -17.18
CA ASP A 39 -3.51 23.47 -16.51
C ASP A 39 -4.35 22.18 -16.40
N PHE A 40 -3.69 21.02 -16.46
CA PHE A 40 -4.34 19.72 -16.46
C PHE A 40 -4.72 19.30 -15.05
N GLN A 41 -6.00 18.97 -14.86
CA GLN A 41 -6.56 18.42 -13.64
C GLN A 41 -7.12 17.02 -13.95
N TRP A 42 -6.62 16.00 -13.25
CA TRP A 42 -6.99 14.60 -13.49
C TRP A 42 -7.89 14.02 -12.40
N ALA A 43 -8.09 14.73 -11.28
CA ALA A 43 -9.06 14.35 -10.26
C ALA A 43 -9.86 15.56 -9.74
N ASP A 44 -11.12 15.33 -9.38
CA ASP A 44 -12.03 16.34 -8.86
C ASP A 44 -12.62 15.92 -7.50
N PRO A 45 -12.52 16.75 -6.44
CA PRO A 45 -11.88 18.07 -6.38
C PRO A 45 -10.35 17.99 -6.50
N VAL A 46 -9.67 19.12 -6.79
CA VAL A 46 -8.19 19.20 -6.87
C VAL A 46 -7.48 18.58 -5.66
N GLY A 47 -8.05 18.70 -4.46
CA GLY A 47 -7.51 18.06 -3.24
C GLY A 47 -7.40 16.54 -3.33
N LEU A 48 -8.21 15.89 -4.17
CA LEU A 48 -8.17 14.45 -4.40
C LEU A 48 -6.88 14.01 -5.09
N GLU A 49 -6.31 14.82 -5.98
CA GLU A 49 -5.02 14.50 -6.63
C GLU A 49 -3.95 14.25 -5.57
N TYR A 50 -3.79 15.20 -4.64
CA TYR A 50 -2.82 15.10 -3.55
C TYR A 50 -3.12 13.93 -2.60
N LEU A 51 -4.39 13.66 -2.32
CA LEU A 51 -4.79 12.49 -1.52
C LEU A 51 -4.34 11.18 -2.17
N MET A 52 -4.49 11.06 -3.50
CA MET A 52 -4.10 9.89 -4.26
C MET A 52 -2.57 9.73 -4.32
N LEU A 53 -1.81 10.82 -4.40
CA LEU A 53 -0.35 10.77 -4.30
C LEU A 53 0.11 10.32 -2.90
N CYS A 54 -0.52 10.82 -1.84
CA CYS A 54 -0.31 10.33 -0.47
C CYS A 54 -0.62 8.83 -0.38
N PHE A 55 -1.68 8.38 -1.03
CA PHE A 55 -2.04 6.96 -1.06
C PHE A 55 -0.94 6.09 -1.67
N ILE A 56 -0.33 6.53 -2.79
CA ILE A 56 0.80 5.83 -3.42
C ILE A 56 1.98 5.72 -2.46
N ALA A 57 2.34 6.82 -1.78
CA ALA A 57 3.45 6.83 -0.83
C ALA A 57 3.19 5.91 0.38
N VAL A 58 1.99 5.95 0.94
CA VAL A 58 1.58 5.07 2.05
C VAL A 58 1.55 3.61 1.60
N ALA A 59 1.03 3.34 0.39
CA ALA A 59 1.04 1.99 -0.16
C ALA A 59 2.48 1.47 -0.26
N TYR A 60 3.40 2.24 -0.81
CA TYR A 60 4.80 1.86 -0.88
C TYR A 60 5.40 1.52 0.50
N SER A 61 5.24 2.38 1.51
CA SER A 61 5.82 2.14 2.83
C SER A 61 5.25 0.88 3.47
N VAL A 62 3.92 0.73 3.45
CA VAL A 62 3.21 -0.43 4.00
C VAL A 62 3.66 -1.73 3.33
N LEU A 63 3.76 -1.77 1.99
CA LEU A 63 4.21 -2.97 1.29
C LEU A 63 5.65 -3.34 1.68
N MET A 64 6.53 -2.35 1.79
CA MET A 64 7.89 -2.58 2.24
C MET A 64 7.96 -3.06 3.68
N TYR A 65 7.12 -2.55 4.57
CA TYR A 65 7.04 -3.03 5.95
C TYR A 65 6.62 -4.49 6.00
N VAL A 66 5.61 -4.87 5.21
CA VAL A 66 5.12 -6.25 5.17
C VAL A 66 6.21 -7.15 4.63
N TYR A 67 6.81 -6.80 3.49
CA TYR A 67 7.87 -7.57 2.85
C TYR A 67 9.10 -7.76 3.77
N ARG A 68 9.46 -6.74 4.55
CA ARG A 68 10.59 -6.79 5.49
C ARG A 68 10.24 -7.33 6.89
N GLY A 69 8.99 -7.73 7.12
CA GLY A 69 8.54 -8.23 8.42
C GLY A 69 8.46 -7.18 9.52
N ALA A 70 8.39 -5.90 9.16
CA ALA A 70 8.25 -4.77 10.08
C ALA A 70 6.79 -4.31 10.27
N TYR A 71 5.84 -4.89 9.54
CA TYR A 71 4.41 -4.56 9.63
C TYR A 71 3.71 -5.24 10.81
N PHE A 72 3.78 -6.58 10.87
CA PHE A 72 3.14 -7.35 11.94
C PHE A 72 4.08 -7.46 13.15
N THR A 73 3.56 -7.25 14.36
CA THR A 73 4.31 -7.53 15.58
C THR A 73 4.54 -9.04 15.72
N LYS A 74 5.65 -9.48 16.32
CA LYS A 74 6.00 -10.91 16.48
C LYS A 74 4.92 -11.77 17.17
N ARG A 75 4.04 -11.15 17.97
CA ARG A 75 2.93 -11.81 18.67
C ARG A 75 1.65 -11.93 17.83
N GLN A 76 1.58 -11.26 16.70
CA GLN A 76 0.41 -11.30 15.82
C GLN A 76 0.51 -12.46 14.84
N ASN A 77 -0.62 -13.14 14.61
CA ASN A 77 -0.70 -14.17 13.59
C ASN A 77 -0.81 -13.52 12.21
N GLY A 78 0.34 -13.27 11.57
CA GLY A 78 0.40 -12.60 10.26
C GLY A 78 -0.42 -13.31 9.17
N LYS A 79 -0.56 -14.64 9.23
CA LYS A 79 -1.39 -15.40 8.27
C LYS A 79 -2.88 -15.08 8.43
N LEU A 80 -3.36 -15.00 9.67
CA LEU A 80 -4.75 -14.66 9.95
C LEU A 80 -5.07 -13.23 9.48
N TYR A 81 -4.23 -12.26 9.83
CA TYR A 81 -4.43 -10.87 9.41
C TYR A 81 -4.31 -10.69 7.90
N ALA A 82 -3.37 -11.38 7.24
CA ALA A 82 -3.29 -11.36 5.78
C ALA A 82 -4.58 -11.93 5.14
N GLY A 83 -5.14 -13.02 5.68
CA GLY A 83 -6.43 -13.53 5.22
C GLY A 83 -7.57 -12.52 5.41
N LEU A 84 -7.65 -11.89 6.58
CA LEU A 84 -8.68 -10.88 6.87
C LEU A 84 -8.56 -9.65 5.95
N PHE A 85 -7.36 -9.10 5.78
CA PHE A 85 -7.14 -7.97 4.88
C PHE A 85 -7.48 -8.32 3.44
N PHE A 86 -7.18 -9.54 3.00
CA PHE A 86 -7.54 -9.97 1.65
C PHE A 86 -9.06 -9.99 1.46
N SER A 87 -9.79 -10.60 2.40
CA SER A 87 -11.26 -10.64 2.37
C SER A 87 -11.89 -9.25 2.43
N VAL A 88 -11.40 -8.38 3.33
CA VAL A 88 -11.89 -7.00 3.44
C VAL A 88 -11.60 -6.21 2.17
N GLY A 89 -10.42 -6.40 1.58
CA GLY A 89 -10.03 -5.74 0.34
C GLY A 89 -10.91 -6.16 -0.85
N LEU A 90 -11.21 -7.45 -0.98
CA LEU A 90 -12.15 -7.97 -1.98
C LEU A 90 -13.56 -7.40 -1.80
N LEU A 91 -14.04 -7.34 -0.55
CA LEU A 91 -15.36 -6.78 -0.26
C LEU A 91 -15.42 -5.29 -0.65
N ASN A 92 -14.39 -4.51 -0.32
CA ASN A 92 -14.31 -3.10 -0.69
C ASN A 92 -14.31 -2.91 -2.21
N LEU A 93 -13.57 -3.73 -2.96
CA LEU A 93 -13.60 -3.70 -4.42
C LEU A 93 -14.99 -4.06 -4.96
N TYR A 94 -15.59 -5.14 -4.46
CA TYR A 94 -16.91 -5.58 -4.89
C TYR A 94 -17.97 -4.48 -4.67
N THR A 95 -17.97 -3.86 -3.49
CA THR A 95 -18.89 -2.74 -3.21
C THR A 95 -18.60 -1.54 -4.09
N SER A 96 -17.33 -1.23 -4.38
CA SER A 96 -16.97 -0.05 -5.18
C SER A 96 -17.38 -0.16 -6.66
N PHE A 97 -17.40 -1.38 -7.22
CA PHE A 97 -17.77 -1.64 -8.62
C PHE A 97 -19.20 -2.16 -8.79
N SER A 98 -20.00 -2.19 -7.71
CA SER A 98 -21.41 -2.56 -7.78
C SER A 98 -22.18 -1.60 -8.69
N PRO A 99 -23.20 -2.06 -9.45
CA PRO A 99 -24.02 -1.20 -10.31
C PRO A 99 -24.73 -0.04 -9.57
N SER A 100 -24.87 -0.15 -8.25
CA SER A 100 -25.48 0.87 -7.40
C SER A 100 -24.48 1.92 -6.90
N SER A 101 -23.19 1.75 -7.20
CA SER A 101 -22.15 2.63 -6.69
C SER A 101 -21.97 3.86 -7.57
N PRO A 102 -21.74 5.04 -6.96
CA PRO A 102 -21.55 6.25 -7.74
C PRO A 102 -20.28 6.18 -8.58
N ALA A 103 -20.28 6.89 -9.71
CA ALA A 103 -19.22 6.80 -10.71
C ALA A 103 -17.86 7.19 -10.13
N ILE A 104 -16.85 6.33 -10.37
CA ILE A 104 -15.45 6.56 -9.99
C ILE A 104 -14.78 7.58 -10.92
N ILE A 105 -15.21 7.62 -12.17
CA ILE A 105 -14.77 8.58 -13.18
C ILE A 105 -15.99 9.36 -13.61
N ASP A 106 -15.91 10.68 -13.50
CA ASP A 106 -16.93 11.61 -13.98
C ASP A 106 -16.25 12.69 -14.83
N ASP A 107 -16.80 12.95 -16.01
CA ASP A 107 -16.24 13.86 -17.01
C ASP A 107 -14.72 13.67 -17.29
N GLY A 108 -14.27 12.41 -17.32
CA GLY A 108 -12.87 12.06 -17.55
C GLY A 108 -11.93 12.31 -16.35
N LYS A 109 -12.44 12.77 -15.22
CA LYS A 109 -11.71 12.99 -13.97
C LYS A 109 -12.04 11.93 -12.93
N LEU A 110 -11.07 11.62 -12.09
CA LEU A 110 -11.28 10.77 -10.92
C LEU A 110 -12.11 11.50 -9.87
N THR A 111 -13.16 10.85 -9.36
CA THR A 111 -14.00 11.39 -8.28
C THR A 111 -13.60 10.79 -6.94
N PHE A 112 -14.10 11.39 -5.85
CA PHE A 112 -13.81 10.92 -4.49
C PHE A 112 -14.23 9.46 -4.24
N ASN A 113 -15.12 8.91 -5.05
CA ASN A 113 -15.54 7.50 -4.98
C ASN A 113 -14.38 6.52 -5.24
N VAL A 114 -13.27 6.98 -5.82
CA VAL A 114 -12.06 6.18 -6.04
C VAL A 114 -11.33 5.80 -4.74
N VAL A 115 -11.57 6.50 -3.63
CA VAL A 115 -10.86 6.26 -2.37
C VAL A 115 -11.15 4.86 -1.81
N MET A 116 -12.41 4.42 -1.89
CA MET A 116 -12.83 3.10 -1.39
C MET A 116 -12.20 1.93 -2.16
N PRO A 117 -12.20 1.89 -3.51
CA PRO A 117 -11.52 0.82 -4.24
C PRO A 117 -10.00 0.87 -4.03
N PHE A 118 -9.39 2.06 -3.89
CA PHE A 118 -7.96 2.15 -3.56
C PHE A 118 -7.64 1.59 -2.18
N ALA A 119 -8.44 1.91 -1.16
CA ALA A 119 -8.33 1.28 0.16
C ALA A 119 -8.44 -0.25 0.08
N GLY A 120 -9.39 -0.75 -0.71
CA GLY A 120 -9.53 -2.18 -1.00
C GLY A 120 -8.28 -2.78 -1.64
N LEU A 121 -7.73 -2.12 -2.66
CA LEU A 121 -6.48 -2.52 -3.32
C LEU A 121 -5.32 -2.58 -2.32
N LEU A 122 -5.16 -1.59 -1.45
CA LEU A 122 -4.09 -1.57 -0.45
C LEU A 122 -4.17 -2.78 0.48
N PHE A 123 -5.37 -3.13 0.96
CA PHE A 123 -5.53 -4.32 1.80
C PHE A 123 -5.17 -5.62 1.07
N ILE A 124 -5.55 -5.75 -0.21
CA ILE A 124 -5.15 -6.89 -1.02
C ILE A 124 -3.62 -6.92 -1.19
N LEU A 125 -3.00 -5.78 -1.49
CA LEU A 125 -1.57 -5.67 -1.70
C LEU A 125 -0.77 -6.00 -0.42
N ILE A 126 -1.26 -5.63 0.77
CA ILE A 126 -0.71 -6.07 2.06
C ILE A 126 -0.69 -7.59 2.14
N SER A 127 -1.82 -8.24 1.85
CA SER A 127 -1.93 -9.70 1.91
C SER A 127 -1.04 -10.41 0.90
N LEU A 128 -1.00 -9.92 -0.33
CA LEU A 128 -0.13 -10.46 -1.38
C LEU A 128 1.34 -10.30 -1.02
N SER A 129 1.74 -9.13 -0.51
CA SER A 129 3.12 -8.89 -0.07
C SER A 129 3.55 -9.82 1.06
N TYR A 130 2.62 -10.16 1.96
CA TYR A 130 2.87 -11.14 3.01
C TYR A 130 3.09 -12.55 2.45
N VAL A 131 2.30 -12.97 1.45
CA VAL A 131 2.51 -14.26 0.77
C VAL A 131 3.84 -14.28 0.04
N VAL A 132 4.18 -13.21 -0.70
CA VAL A 132 5.47 -13.08 -1.40
C VAL A 132 6.64 -13.16 -0.42
N LYS A 133 6.52 -12.52 0.75
CA LYS A 133 7.51 -12.66 1.82
C LYS A 133 7.68 -14.13 2.23
N LEU A 134 6.60 -14.83 2.55
CA LEU A 134 6.67 -16.24 2.97
C LEU A 134 7.30 -17.14 1.90
N LEU A 135 6.99 -16.89 0.62
CA LEU A 135 7.61 -17.62 -0.49
C LEU A 135 9.10 -17.31 -0.61
N SER A 136 9.49 -16.04 -0.42
CA SER A 136 10.89 -15.63 -0.45
C SER A 136 11.70 -16.21 0.71
N GLU A 137 11.12 -16.34 1.90
CA GLU A 137 11.77 -16.96 3.06
C GLU A 137 12.00 -18.45 2.80
N LYS A 138 10.96 -19.17 2.36
CA LYS A 138 11.08 -20.60 2.00
C LYS A 138 12.16 -20.88 0.96
N ARG A 139 12.28 -20.05 -0.07
CA ARG A 139 13.31 -20.21 -1.11
C ARG A 139 14.73 -20.02 -0.58
N LYS A 140 14.93 -19.10 0.38
CA LYS A 140 16.23 -18.88 0.99
C LYS A 140 16.65 -20.04 1.89
N ASP A 141 15.69 -20.59 2.63
CA ASP A 141 15.94 -21.74 3.50
C ASP A 141 16.36 -22.98 2.68
N GLN A 142 15.70 -23.23 1.54
CA GLN A 142 16.06 -24.32 0.60
C GLN A 142 17.47 -24.16 0.05
N GLN A 143 17.85 -22.96 -0.41
CA GLN A 143 19.19 -22.70 -0.95
C GLN A 143 20.30 -22.87 0.11
N MET A 144 20.01 -22.62 1.38
CA MET A 144 20.97 -22.84 2.47
C MET A 144 21.15 -24.33 2.78
N ASP A 145 20.10 -25.14 2.62
CA ASP A 145 20.15 -26.60 2.82
C ASP A 145 20.96 -27.25 1.69
N ASP A 146 20.65 -26.93 0.43
CA ASP A 146 21.35 -27.44 -0.75
C ASP A 146 22.86 -27.05 -0.80
N SER A 147 23.27 -26.02 -0.06
CA SER A 147 24.68 -25.58 0.01
C SER A 147 25.52 -26.28 1.08
N LYS A 148 24.89 -27.09 1.93
CA LYS A 148 25.55 -27.82 3.03
C LYS A 148 25.80 -29.30 2.73
N ASP A 149 25.18 -29.82 1.68
CA ASP A 149 25.40 -31.16 1.12
C ASP A 149 26.47 -31.13 0.01
#